data_AF-A0A7C3U0C5-F1
#
_entry.id   AF-A0A7C3U0C5-F1
#
_cell.length_a   1.000
_cell.length_b   1.000
_cell.length_c   1.000
_cell.angle_alpha   90.00
_cell.angle_beta   90.00
_cell.angle_gamma   90.00
#
_symmetry.space_group_name_H-M   'P 1'
#
loop_
_entity.id
_entity.type
_entity.pdbx_description
1 polymer ?
#
loop_
_entity_poly.entity_id
_entity_poly.type
_entity_poly.pdbx_seq_one_letter_code
_entity_poly.pdbx_strand_id
1 'polypeptide(L)'
;MSPAKWFSGKKNKIGWVLLLTLAAISLLSFFLPKGNRLLQKDQTFYGNSSLTTSNQEVNTPNSGPLSLAEDGIPVASDRSHPLASAPFFDPATTPVISRDTRIYIEQLASLYRPEEVQEELRRLSVILPTPAYYELVRLLDSYKRYEAAVKEAYPPDKEVSTVEEALAQLEGIHSLRETFFGPRVTDAFYGEEERLSRMVLKLMSLEADDNLSMPEKAHKALMLMQAHPELAGINDPKRN
;
A
#
# COMPACT_ATOMS: atom_id res chain seq x y z
N MET A 1 -13.40 -38.87 47.10
CA MET A 1 -12.11 -38.38 46.56
C MET A 1 -12.43 -37.45 45.39
N SER A 2 -12.29 -36.14 45.60
CA SER A 2 -12.54 -35.11 44.58
C SER A 2 -11.27 -34.81 43.78
N PRO A 3 -11.35 -34.67 42.45
CA PRO A 3 -10.33 -33.97 41.69
C PRO A 3 -10.70 -32.50 41.47
N ALA A 4 -9.73 -31.66 41.82
CA ALA A 4 -9.28 -30.45 41.13
C ALA A 4 -10.29 -29.32 40.85
N LYS A 5 -10.23 -28.31 41.73
CA LYS A 5 -10.40 -26.90 41.37
C LYS A 5 -9.25 -26.49 40.44
N TRP A 6 -9.55 -26.16 39.18
CA TRP A 6 -8.62 -25.42 38.32
C TRP A 6 -9.36 -24.46 37.39
N PHE A 7 -9.88 -23.38 37.95
CA PHE A 7 -10.24 -22.18 37.21
C PHE A 7 -9.95 -20.95 38.07
N SER A 8 -8.89 -20.22 37.72
CA SER A 8 -8.66 -18.85 38.18
C SER A 8 -7.57 -18.24 37.30
N GLY A 9 -7.97 -17.47 36.28
CA GLY A 9 -7.00 -16.72 35.48
C GLY A 9 -7.50 -16.15 34.16
N LYS A 10 -8.70 -15.53 34.11
CA LYS A 10 -9.08 -14.65 33.00
C LYS A 10 -8.15 -13.42 32.99
N LYS A 11 -7.27 -13.31 32.00
CA LYS A 11 -6.88 -12.04 31.36
C LYS A 11 -6.57 -12.28 29.88
N ASN A 12 -7.55 -11.94 29.05
CA ASN A 12 -7.49 -11.47 27.66
C ASN A 12 -6.15 -11.71 26.94
N LYS A 13 -6.05 -12.81 26.19
CA LYS A 13 -4.97 -13.03 25.19
C LYS A 13 -5.46 -13.03 23.74
N ILE A 14 -6.77 -12.90 23.52
CA ILE A 14 -7.37 -12.88 22.17
C ILE A 14 -7.09 -11.53 21.46
N GLY A 15 -6.78 -10.46 22.20
CA GLY A 15 -6.46 -9.15 21.63
C GLY A 15 -5.15 -9.07 20.85
N TRP A 16 -4.21 -10.02 21.01
CA TRP A 16 -2.91 -9.94 20.34
C TRP A 16 -2.87 -10.61 18.97
N VAL A 17 -3.77 -11.55 18.69
CA VAL A 17 -3.82 -12.23 17.38
C VAL A 17 -4.64 -11.41 16.38
N LEU A 18 -5.67 -10.71 16.84
CA LEU A 18 -6.46 -9.75 16.03
C LEU A 18 -5.66 -8.51 15.60
N LEU A 19 -4.60 -8.16 16.33
CA LEU A 19 -3.76 -7.00 16.04
C LEU A 19 -2.70 -7.28 14.98
N LEU A 20 -2.37 -8.54 14.66
CA LEU A 20 -1.28 -8.85 13.71
C LEU A 20 -1.76 -9.06 12.26
N THR A 21 -3.04 -9.37 12.03
CA THR A 21 -3.58 -9.52 10.66
C THR A 21 -4.30 -8.27 10.16
N LEU A 22 -4.90 -7.45 11.03
CA LEU A 22 -5.43 -6.13 10.67
C LEU A 22 -4.34 -5.04 10.62
N ALA A 23 -3.22 -5.21 11.32
CA ALA A 23 -2.10 -4.28 11.20
C ALA A 23 -1.37 -4.39 9.85
N ALA A 24 -1.50 -5.48 9.09
CA ALA A 24 -0.99 -5.50 7.71
C ALA A 24 -1.76 -4.53 6.78
N ILE A 25 -2.99 -4.14 7.15
CA ILE A 25 -3.82 -3.17 6.44
C ILE A 25 -3.68 -1.75 7.04
N SER A 26 -3.08 -1.60 8.24
CA SER A 26 -2.90 -0.30 8.94
C SER A 26 -1.45 0.13 9.23
N LEU A 27 -0.42 -0.69 8.96
CA LEU A 27 0.97 -0.36 9.34
C LEU A 27 1.72 0.55 8.36
N LEU A 28 1.16 0.91 7.21
CA LEU A 28 1.82 1.90 6.33
C LEU A 28 1.59 3.35 6.78
N SER A 29 0.69 3.61 7.73
CA SER A 29 0.32 4.97 8.17
C SER A 29 0.91 5.39 9.52
N PHE A 30 1.62 4.49 10.23
CA PHE A 30 2.04 4.73 11.63
C PHE A 30 3.52 5.09 11.82
N PHE A 31 4.32 5.15 10.76
CA PHE A 31 5.78 5.42 10.85
C PHE A 31 6.25 6.64 10.03
N LEU A 32 5.53 7.77 10.12
CA LEU A 32 6.13 9.08 9.82
C LEU A 32 6.32 9.90 11.11
N PRO A 33 7.57 10.33 11.43
CA PRO A 33 7.79 11.25 12.52
C PRO A 33 7.15 12.60 12.18
N LYS A 34 6.28 13.08 13.07
CA LYS A 34 5.74 14.44 13.03
C LYS A 34 6.89 15.43 13.29
N GLY A 35 7.52 15.87 12.20
CA GLY A 35 8.50 16.96 12.20
C GLY A 35 7.80 18.32 12.27
N ASN A 36 8.04 19.01 13.37
CA ASN A 36 7.42 20.25 13.83
C ASN A 36 7.34 21.38 12.79
N ARG A 37 6.14 21.98 12.74
CA ARG A 37 5.86 23.32 12.23
C ARG A 37 6.04 24.31 13.39
N LEU A 38 7.20 24.93 13.51
CA LEU A 38 7.39 26.18 14.26
C LEU A 38 8.58 26.94 13.65
N LEU A 39 8.29 28.03 12.93
CA LEU A 39 8.86 29.37 13.13
C LEU A 39 8.30 30.29 12.05
N GLN A 40 7.18 30.92 12.40
CA GLN A 40 6.82 32.23 11.88
C GLN A 40 7.67 33.24 12.66
N LYS A 41 8.56 33.95 11.96
CA LYS A 41 9.16 35.17 12.50
C LYS A 41 9.25 36.18 11.38
N ASP A 42 8.64 37.32 11.66
CA ASP A 42 8.68 38.55 10.89
C ASP A 42 10.09 38.89 10.41
N GLN A 43 10.19 39.37 9.18
CA GLN A 43 11.12 40.46 8.89
C GLN A 43 10.62 41.32 7.73
N THR A 44 10.28 42.53 8.11
CA THR A 44 9.98 43.71 7.32
C THR A 44 11.21 44.22 6.55
N PHE A 45 10.98 44.70 5.33
CA PHE A 45 11.40 46.01 4.81
C PHE A 45 12.89 46.42 4.85
N TYR A 46 13.52 46.44 3.67
CA TYR A 46 14.32 47.50 3.00
C TYR A 46 14.60 46.92 1.58
N GLY A 47 14.49 47.59 0.44
CA GLY A 47 14.75 48.99 0.11
C GLY A 47 15.91 49.05 -0.89
N ASN A 48 15.58 49.16 -2.19
CA ASN A 48 16.30 49.81 -3.30
C ASN A 48 17.68 49.29 -3.77
N SER A 49 17.81 49.05 -5.08
CA SER A 49 18.52 49.94 -6.05
C SER A 49 19.06 49.16 -7.26
N SER A 50 18.92 49.80 -8.43
CA SER A 50 19.30 49.38 -9.77
C SER A 50 20.78 49.68 -10.12
N LEU A 51 21.18 49.26 -11.33
CA LEU A 51 22.32 49.67 -12.20
C LEU A 51 23.44 48.62 -12.31
N THR A 52 23.56 47.89 -13.43
CA THR A 52 24.23 48.25 -14.71
C THR A 52 25.75 48.39 -14.57
N THR A 53 26.52 47.52 -15.24
CA THR A 53 27.70 47.89 -16.07
C THR A 53 28.15 46.68 -16.90
N SER A 54 28.31 46.96 -18.20
CA SER A 54 28.89 46.16 -19.27
C SER A 54 30.42 46.36 -19.34
N ASN A 55 31.16 45.36 -19.82
CA ASN A 55 32.42 45.41 -20.61
C ASN A 55 32.80 43.93 -20.90
N GLN A 56 32.87 43.36 -22.11
CA GLN A 56 33.65 43.68 -23.34
C GLN A 56 35.16 43.73 -22.99
N GLU A 57 36.14 42.98 -23.53
CA GLU A 57 36.47 42.32 -24.82
C GLU A 57 37.80 41.52 -24.55
N VAL A 58 38.09 40.32 -25.11
CA VAL A 58 38.96 40.05 -26.30
C VAL A 58 40.25 39.22 -26.04
N ASN A 59 40.41 38.24 -26.94
CA ASN A 59 41.61 37.54 -27.46
C ASN A 59 42.18 36.25 -26.83
N THR A 60 42.50 35.38 -27.79
CA THR A 60 42.88 33.95 -27.89
C THR A 60 44.40 33.72 -27.68
N PRO A 61 45.01 32.59 -28.13
CA PRO A 61 44.92 31.20 -27.68
C PRO A 61 46.33 30.63 -27.30
N ASN A 62 46.45 29.56 -26.49
CA ASN A 62 47.64 28.70 -26.57
C ASN A 62 47.45 27.29 -25.98
N SER A 63 48.22 26.36 -26.55
CA SER A 63 48.07 24.91 -26.49
C SER A 63 49.00 24.23 -25.48
N GLY A 64 48.48 23.21 -24.78
CA GLY A 64 49.24 22.01 -24.34
C GLY A 64 49.96 22.05 -22.98
N PRO A 65 50.43 20.87 -22.48
CA PRO A 65 49.68 20.03 -21.54
C PRO A 65 50.47 19.65 -20.26
N LEU A 66 49.85 18.82 -19.38
CA LEU A 66 50.36 18.19 -18.13
C LEU A 66 50.30 19.13 -16.90
N SER A 67 49.87 18.79 -15.67
CA SER A 67 49.58 17.53 -14.99
C SER A 67 48.93 17.85 -13.62
N LEU A 68 48.21 16.87 -13.05
CA LEU A 68 47.98 16.62 -11.61
C LEU A 68 47.10 17.58 -10.77
N ALA A 69 45.92 17.04 -10.43
CA ALA A 69 45.26 17.01 -9.11
C ALA A 69 44.97 18.33 -8.39
N GLU A 70 43.68 18.65 -8.20
CA GLU A 70 43.02 18.62 -6.88
C GLU A 70 41.51 18.93 -7.03
N ASP A 71 40.71 18.29 -6.17
CA ASP A 71 39.31 18.58 -5.86
C ASP A 71 38.24 18.40 -6.95
N GLY A 72 38.13 17.15 -7.42
CA GLY A 72 36.86 16.63 -7.89
C GLY A 72 35.94 16.35 -6.70
N ILE A 73 35.04 17.28 -6.39
CA ILE A 73 33.85 16.98 -5.58
C ILE A 73 33.18 15.77 -6.23
N PRO A 74 32.96 14.64 -5.53
CA PRO A 74 32.19 13.55 -6.09
C PRO A 74 30.78 14.10 -6.35
N VAL A 75 30.44 14.29 -7.62
CA VAL A 75 29.06 14.43 -8.07
C VAL A 75 28.34 13.21 -7.51
N ALA A 76 27.50 13.44 -6.50
CA ALA A 76 26.60 12.47 -5.93
C ALA A 76 25.55 12.10 -6.99
N SER A 77 25.98 11.34 -7.99
CA SER A 77 25.17 10.65 -9.00
C SER A 77 24.70 9.30 -8.45
N ASP A 78 24.31 9.28 -7.17
CA ASP A 78 23.69 8.10 -6.59
C ASP A 78 22.64 8.54 -5.57
N ARG A 79 21.61 9.21 -6.09
CA ARG A 79 20.27 9.03 -5.53
C ARG A 79 19.61 7.91 -6.32
N SER A 80 20.12 6.70 -6.13
CA SER A 80 19.27 5.52 -6.18
C SER A 80 18.03 5.85 -5.36
N HIS A 81 16.92 6.18 -6.04
CA HIS A 81 15.63 6.32 -5.39
C HIS A 81 15.44 5.03 -4.57
N PRO A 82 15.29 5.09 -3.23
CA PRO A 82 15.31 3.89 -2.39
C PRO A 82 14.16 2.89 -2.65
N LEU A 83 13.31 3.18 -3.63
CA LEU A 83 12.15 2.39 -4.06
C LEU A 83 12.17 2.09 -5.57
N ALA A 84 13.28 2.36 -6.26
CA ALA A 84 13.45 1.99 -7.66
C ALA A 84 13.24 0.48 -7.79
N SER A 85 12.18 0.09 -8.51
CA SER A 85 11.60 -1.25 -8.58
C SER A 85 11.09 -1.79 -7.23
N ALA A 86 9.81 -1.52 -6.95
CA ALA A 86 9.02 -2.53 -6.24
C ALA A 86 9.30 -3.87 -6.93
N PRO A 87 9.87 -4.88 -6.23
CA PRO A 87 10.45 -6.06 -6.87
C PRO A 87 9.42 -6.95 -7.59
N PHE A 88 8.16 -6.53 -7.65
CA PHE A 88 7.01 -7.26 -8.16
C PHE A 88 6.31 -6.59 -9.35
N PHE A 89 6.65 -5.34 -9.71
CA PHE A 89 6.06 -4.67 -10.88
C PHE A 89 7.11 -4.45 -11.97
N ASP A 90 7.05 -5.27 -13.02
CA ASP A 90 7.79 -5.04 -14.24
C ASP A 90 6.81 -4.53 -15.32
N PRO A 91 6.84 -3.23 -15.67
CA PRO A 91 5.92 -2.67 -16.65
C PRO A 91 6.00 -3.34 -18.04
N ALA A 92 7.10 -4.04 -18.36
CA ALA A 92 7.21 -4.75 -19.63
C ALA A 92 6.43 -6.07 -19.67
N THR A 93 6.19 -6.70 -18.52
CA THR A 93 5.65 -8.07 -18.43
C THR A 93 4.40 -8.19 -17.56
N THR A 94 4.18 -7.25 -16.64
CA THR A 94 3.03 -7.24 -15.73
C THR A 94 1.77 -6.71 -16.45
N PRO A 95 0.65 -7.45 -16.45
CA PRO A 95 -0.62 -6.93 -16.93
C PRO A 95 -1.09 -5.74 -16.09
N VAL A 96 -1.54 -4.67 -16.75
CA VAL A 96 -2.05 -3.45 -16.09
C VAL A 96 -3.18 -3.76 -15.10
N ILE A 97 -3.96 -4.81 -15.36
CA ILE A 97 -5.03 -5.24 -14.47
C ILE A 97 -4.58 -6.55 -13.82
N SER A 98 -3.94 -6.41 -12.68
CA SER A 98 -3.41 -7.49 -11.86
C SER A 98 -3.26 -7.02 -10.41
N ARG A 99 -3.11 -7.98 -9.51
CA ARG A 99 -2.78 -7.72 -8.10
C ARG A 99 -1.47 -6.94 -7.95
N ASP A 100 -0.46 -7.25 -8.75
CA ASP A 100 0.84 -6.58 -8.67
C ASP A 100 0.74 -5.10 -9.06
N THR A 101 -0.05 -4.79 -10.10
CA THR A 101 -0.32 -3.40 -10.47
C THR A 101 -1.08 -2.65 -9.37
N ARG A 102 -2.02 -3.31 -8.67
CA ARG A 102 -2.69 -2.72 -7.50
C ARG A 102 -1.69 -2.33 -6.41
N ILE A 103 -0.82 -3.26 -6.01
CA ILE A 103 0.21 -3.02 -4.98
C ILE A 103 1.11 -1.85 -5.40
N TYR A 104 1.50 -1.80 -6.67
CA TYR A 104 2.30 -0.70 -7.20
C TYR A 104 1.55 0.64 -7.14
N ILE A 105 0.26 0.69 -7.50
CA ILE A 105 -0.58 1.88 -7.36
C ILE A 105 -0.68 2.33 -5.90
N GLU A 106 -0.87 1.40 -4.95
CA GLU A 106 -0.91 1.69 -3.51
C GLU A 106 0.38 2.37 -3.03
N GLN A 107 1.54 1.88 -3.51
CA GLN A 107 2.84 2.47 -3.22
C GLN A 107 2.99 3.87 -3.79
N LEU A 108 2.59 4.08 -5.05
CA LEU A 108 2.60 5.42 -5.67
C LEU A 108 1.70 6.40 -4.92
N ALA A 109 0.54 5.95 -4.43
CA ALA A 109 -0.37 6.81 -3.69
C ALA A 109 0.11 7.13 -2.27
N SER A 110 0.79 6.20 -1.61
CA SER A 110 1.11 6.29 -0.17
C SER A 110 2.51 6.78 0.13
N LEU A 111 3.49 6.40 -0.70
CA LEU A 111 4.92 6.59 -0.39
C LEU A 111 5.57 7.72 -1.19
N TYR A 112 5.01 8.05 -2.36
CA TYR A 112 5.62 9.00 -3.28
C TYR A 112 5.03 10.40 -3.08
N ARG A 113 5.90 11.41 -3.17
CA ARG A 113 5.47 12.81 -3.26
C ARG A 113 4.83 13.08 -4.62
N PRO A 114 3.96 14.09 -4.76
CA PRO A 114 3.27 14.38 -6.02
C PRO A 114 4.21 14.51 -7.23
N GLU A 115 5.35 15.17 -7.06
CA GLU A 115 6.38 15.33 -8.11
C GLU A 115 7.08 14.01 -8.47
N GLU A 116 7.28 13.11 -7.51
CA GLU A 116 7.88 11.79 -7.73
C GLU A 116 6.91 10.87 -8.48
N VAL A 117 5.60 10.99 -8.19
CA VAL A 117 4.55 10.31 -8.97
C VAL A 117 4.57 10.79 -10.42
N GLN A 118 4.71 12.10 -10.67
CA GLN A 118 4.76 12.62 -12.05
C GLN A 118 6.02 12.17 -12.80
N GLU A 119 7.17 12.13 -12.12
CA GLU A 119 8.41 11.56 -12.67
C GLU A 119 8.21 10.12 -13.10
N GLU A 120 7.61 9.32 -12.22
CA GLU A 120 7.40 7.90 -12.47
C GLU A 120 6.39 7.65 -13.60
N LEU A 121 5.29 8.40 -13.65
CA LEU A 121 4.34 8.32 -14.76
C LEU A 121 5.00 8.70 -16.10
N ARG A 122 5.87 9.71 -16.12
CA ARG A 122 6.61 10.05 -17.33
C ARG A 122 7.56 8.93 -17.76
N ARG A 123 8.28 8.31 -16.83
CA ARG A 123 9.12 7.14 -17.10
C ARG A 123 8.29 6.00 -17.71
N LEU A 124 7.15 5.70 -17.11
CA LEU A 124 6.25 4.65 -17.58
C LEU A 124 5.63 4.95 -18.95
N SER A 125 5.40 6.23 -19.30
CA SER A 125 4.88 6.61 -20.61
C SER A 125 5.79 6.23 -21.78
N VAL A 126 7.09 6.02 -21.52
CA VAL A 126 8.08 5.58 -22.51
C VAL A 126 8.12 4.05 -22.64
N ILE A 127 7.77 3.33 -21.58
CA ILE A 127 7.91 1.86 -21.48
C ILE A 127 6.60 1.16 -21.85
N LEU A 128 5.47 1.68 -21.36
CA LEU A 128 4.18 1.06 -21.54
C LEU A 128 3.58 1.41 -22.91
N PRO A 129 2.88 0.46 -23.57
CA PRO A 129 2.00 0.79 -24.68
C PRO A 129 1.01 1.89 -24.29
N THR A 130 0.71 2.81 -25.21
CA THR A 130 -0.17 3.96 -24.94
C THR A 130 -1.50 3.60 -24.24
N PRO A 131 -2.24 2.55 -24.65
CA PRO A 131 -3.47 2.16 -23.96
C PRO A 131 -3.24 1.69 -22.51
N ALA A 132 -2.12 0.98 -22.27
CA ALA A 132 -1.75 0.48 -20.95
C ALA A 132 -1.36 1.61 -20.00
N TYR A 133 -0.62 2.61 -20.50
CA TYR A 133 -0.28 3.81 -19.75
C TYR A 133 -1.53 4.59 -19.32
N TYR A 134 -2.46 4.85 -20.24
CA TYR A 134 -3.69 5.58 -19.91
C TYR A 134 -4.57 4.82 -18.91
N GLU A 135 -4.65 3.50 -19.03
CA GLU A 135 -5.37 2.67 -18.06
C GLU A 135 -4.73 2.73 -16.67
N LEU A 136 -3.40 2.67 -16.57
CA LEU A 136 -2.70 2.82 -15.29
C LEU A 136 -2.97 4.19 -14.64
N VAL A 137 -2.88 5.27 -15.41
CA VAL A 137 -3.16 6.63 -14.92
C VAL A 137 -4.61 6.73 -14.41
N ARG A 138 -5.56 6.15 -15.15
CA ARG A 138 -6.98 6.09 -14.74
C ARG A 138 -7.14 5.31 -13.44
N LEU A 139 -6.47 4.17 -13.30
CA LEU A 139 -6.55 3.33 -12.10
C LEU A 139 -5.94 4.02 -10.88
N LEU A 140 -4.82 4.74 -11.02
CA LEU A 140 -4.22 5.53 -9.95
C LEU A 140 -5.15 6.64 -9.47
N ASP A 141 -5.84 7.34 -10.38
CA ASP A 141 -6.83 8.35 -10.02
C ASP A 141 -8.06 7.73 -9.31
N SER A 142 -8.60 6.64 -9.86
CA SER A 142 -9.69 5.89 -9.23
C SER A 142 -9.30 5.41 -7.82
N TYR A 143 -8.05 4.98 -7.63
CA TYR A 143 -7.56 4.51 -6.32
C TYR A 143 -7.59 5.61 -5.26
N LYS A 144 -7.12 6.81 -5.58
CA LYS A 144 -7.14 7.95 -4.64
C LYS A 144 -8.56 8.32 -4.21
N ARG A 145 -9.52 8.28 -5.15
CA ARG A 145 -10.94 8.53 -4.86
C ARG A 145 -11.56 7.41 -4.03
N TYR A 146 -11.22 6.15 -4.34
CA TYR A 146 -11.61 4.99 -3.56
C TYR A 146 -11.09 5.06 -2.12
N GLU A 147 -9.82 5.38 -1.92
CA GLU A 147 -9.20 5.48 -0.59
C GLU A 147 -9.91 6.54 0.27
N ALA A 148 -10.20 7.70 -0.30
CA ALA A 148 -10.97 8.73 0.38
C ALA A 148 -12.38 8.24 0.77
N ALA A 149 -13.08 7.56 -0.14
CA ALA A 149 -14.42 7.03 0.12
C ALA A 149 -14.42 5.92 1.19
N VAL A 150 -13.40 5.05 1.21
CA VAL A 150 -13.23 4.04 2.26
C VAL A 150 -13.00 4.70 3.60
N LYS A 151 -12.12 5.71 3.67
CA LYS A 151 -11.84 6.43 4.92
C LYS A 151 -13.07 7.16 5.46
N GLU A 152 -13.92 7.66 4.58
CA GLU A 152 -15.19 8.31 4.95
C GLU A 152 -16.23 7.29 5.45
N ALA A 153 -16.42 6.18 4.73
CA ALA A 153 -17.42 5.16 5.07
C ALA A 153 -17.01 4.31 6.29
N TYR A 154 -15.71 4.05 6.43
CA TYR A 154 -15.12 3.16 7.42
C TYR A 154 -13.93 3.83 8.10
N PRO A 155 -14.20 4.81 8.98
CA PRO A 155 -13.14 5.59 9.60
C PRO A 155 -12.33 4.71 10.59
N PRO A 156 -11.01 4.90 10.67
CA PRO A 156 -10.10 3.98 11.38
C PRO A 156 -10.24 4.01 12.90
N ASP A 157 -10.87 5.04 13.46
CA ASP A 157 -11.18 5.19 14.88
C ASP A 157 -12.44 4.42 15.31
N LYS A 158 -13.22 3.90 14.34
CA LYS A 158 -14.37 3.04 14.63
C LYS A 158 -13.93 1.59 14.68
N GLU A 159 -13.92 1.03 15.89
CA GLU A 159 -13.62 -0.39 16.10
C GLU A 159 -14.74 -1.29 15.57
N VAL A 160 -14.33 -2.45 15.06
CA VAL A 160 -15.19 -3.56 14.68
C VAL A 160 -15.21 -4.55 15.82
N SER A 161 -16.39 -4.80 16.39
CA SER A 161 -16.51 -5.54 17.65
C SER A 161 -16.99 -6.98 17.46
N THR A 162 -17.66 -7.29 16.35
CA THR A 162 -18.20 -8.61 16.06
C THR A 162 -17.78 -9.14 14.68
N VAL A 163 -17.89 -10.45 14.49
CA VAL A 163 -17.61 -11.09 13.20
C VAL A 163 -18.62 -10.65 12.14
N GLU A 164 -19.88 -10.43 12.55
CA GLU A 164 -20.96 -9.95 11.69
C GLU A 164 -20.69 -8.53 11.19
N GLU A 165 -20.20 -7.64 12.06
CA GLU A 165 -19.77 -6.29 11.68
C GLU A 165 -18.58 -6.34 10.71
N ALA A 166 -17.60 -7.22 10.95
CA ALA A 166 -16.46 -7.38 10.07
C ALA A 166 -16.87 -7.89 8.67
N LEU A 167 -17.81 -8.84 8.60
CA LEU A 167 -18.38 -9.32 7.34
C LEU A 167 -19.12 -8.20 6.61
N ALA A 168 -19.99 -7.47 7.31
CA ALA A 168 -20.73 -6.36 6.72
C ALA A 168 -19.79 -5.26 6.17
N GLN A 169 -18.73 -4.94 6.91
CA GLN A 169 -17.71 -4.01 6.44
C GLN A 169 -16.97 -4.54 5.21
N LEU A 170 -16.60 -5.82 5.17
CA LEU A 170 -15.95 -6.42 4.01
C LEU A 170 -16.84 -6.33 2.75
N GLU A 171 -18.15 -6.61 2.86
CA GLU A 171 -19.10 -6.45 1.74
C GLU A 171 -19.22 -5.00 1.27
N GLY A 172 -19.25 -4.07 2.22
CA GLY A 172 -19.36 -2.66 1.90
C GLY A 172 -18.09 -2.10 1.25
N ILE A 173 -16.90 -2.56 1.68
CA ILE A 173 -15.64 -2.24 1.01
C ILE A 173 -15.61 -2.83 -0.41
N HIS A 174 -16.04 -4.09 -0.59
CA HIS A 174 -16.16 -4.71 -1.91
C HIS A 174 -17.06 -3.88 -2.84
N SER A 175 -18.21 -3.43 -2.34
CA SER A 175 -19.15 -2.59 -3.09
C SER A 175 -18.53 -1.25 -3.51
N LEU A 176 -17.72 -0.63 -2.63
CA LEU A 176 -16.93 0.56 -2.99
C LEU A 176 -15.93 0.23 -4.10
N ARG A 177 -15.20 -0.88 -4.00
CA ARG A 177 -14.24 -1.30 -5.03
C ARG A 177 -14.94 -1.47 -6.39
N GLU A 178 -16.08 -2.16 -6.43
CA GLU A 178 -16.86 -2.30 -7.67
C GLU A 178 -17.31 -0.95 -8.23
N THR A 179 -17.70 -0.01 -7.38
CA THR A 179 -18.11 1.34 -7.78
C THR A 179 -16.96 2.12 -8.45
N PHE A 180 -15.74 2.04 -7.91
CA PHE A 180 -14.59 2.83 -8.41
C PHE A 180 -13.79 2.16 -9.53
N PHE A 181 -13.76 0.83 -9.56
CA PHE A 181 -12.94 0.05 -10.49
C PHE A 181 -13.74 -0.78 -11.49
N GLY A 182 -15.01 -1.06 -11.19
CA GLY A 182 -15.82 -2.05 -11.90
C GLY A 182 -15.52 -3.49 -11.46
N PRO A 183 -16.40 -4.45 -11.78
CA PRO A 183 -16.32 -5.82 -11.26
C PRO A 183 -15.04 -6.55 -11.72
N ARG A 184 -14.67 -6.42 -13.00
CA ARG A 184 -13.48 -7.08 -13.55
C ARG A 184 -12.18 -6.66 -12.87
N VAL A 185 -11.99 -5.35 -12.68
CA VAL A 185 -10.76 -4.84 -12.04
C VAL A 185 -10.78 -5.14 -10.55
N THR A 186 -11.95 -5.07 -9.91
CA THR A 186 -12.12 -5.43 -8.50
C THR A 186 -11.71 -6.87 -8.24
N ASP A 187 -12.17 -7.83 -9.05
CA ASP A 187 -11.78 -9.24 -8.90
C ASP A 187 -10.27 -9.43 -9.15
N ALA A 188 -9.70 -8.80 -10.17
CA ALA A 188 -8.27 -8.89 -10.45
C ALA A 188 -7.38 -8.26 -9.36
N PHE A 189 -7.84 -7.18 -8.71
CA PHE A 189 -7.10 -6.47 -7.67
C PHE A 189 -7.27 -7.12 -6.29
N TYR A 190 -8.48 -7.52 -5.94
CA TYR A 190 -8.86 -7.86 -4.57
C TYR A 190 -9.49 -9.24 -4.42
N GLY A 191 -9.89 -9.91 -5.50
CA GLY A 191 -10.74 -11.11 -5.43
C GLY A 191 -10.12 -12.26 -4.62
N GLU A 192 -8.81 -12.50 -4.77
CA GLU A 192 -8.09 -13.50 -3.96
C GLU A 192 -8.09 -13.16 -2.48
N GLU A 193 -7.73 -11.92 -2.14
CA GLU A 193 -7.64 -11.42 -0.76
C GLU A 193 -9.02 -11.43 -0.10
N GLU A 194 -10.05 -10.94 -0.78
CA GLU A 194 -11.42 -10.88 -0.25
C GLU A 194 -12.02 -12.28 -0.04
N ARG A 195 -11.77 -13.23 -0.94
CA ARG A 195 -12.20 -14.63 -0.75
C ARG A 195 -11.58 -15.22 0.51
N LEU A 196 -10.27 -15.02 0.70
CA LEU A 196 -9.57 -15.46 1.89
C LEU A 196 -10.12 -14.79 3.16
N SER A 197 -10.25 -13.46 3.17
CA SER A 197 -10.81 -12.72 4.31
C SER A 197 -12.22 -13.19 4.68
N ARG A 198 -13.08 -13.36 3.67
CA ARG A 198 -14.46 -13.85 3.86
C ARG A 198 -14.48 -15.26 4.43
N MET A 199 -13.60 -16.15 3.96
CA MET A 199 -13.48 -17.50 4.50
C MET A 199 -13.07 -17.48 5.98
N VAL A 200 -12.03 -16.71 6.33
CA VAL A 200 -11.56 -16.60 7.72
C VAL A 200 -12.67 -16.09 8.63
N LEU A 201 -13.37 -15.02 8.23
CA LEU A 201 -14.50 -14.48 9.00
C LEU A 201 -15.64 -15.50 9.16
N LYS A 202 -15.98 -16.25 8.11
CA LYS A 202 -16.98 -17.32 8.20
C LYS A 202 -16.54 -18.46 9.14
N LEU A 203 -15.26 -18.84 9.14
CA LEU A 203 -14.74 -19.83 10.10
C LEU A 203 -14.82 -19.32 11.54
N MET A 204 -14.50 -18.04 11.78
CA MET A 204 -14.67 -17.42 13.10
C MET A 204 -16.13 -17.40 13.56
N SER A 205 -17.06 -17.11 12.65
CA SER A 205 -18.50 -17.16 12.93
C SER A 205 -18.97 -18.57 13.30
N LEU A 206 -18.51 -19.60 12.58
CA LEU A 206 -18.80 -21.00 12.92
C LEU A 206 -18.26 -21.42 14.29
N GLU A 207 -17.05 -20.96 14.64
CA GLU A 207 -16.44 -21.26 15.94
C GLU A 207 -17.23 -20.62 17.09
N ALA A 208 -17.71 -19.39 16.90
CA ALA A 208 -18.47 -18.65 17.90
C ALA A 208 -19.93 -19.12 18.07
N ASP A 209 -20.45 -19.98 17.18
CA ASP A 209 -21.85 -20.41 17.23
C ASP A 209 -22.08 -21.48 18.31
N ASP A 210 -22.68 -21.08 19.43
CA ASP A 210 -23.00 -21.97 20.55
C ASP A 210 -24.15 -22.96 20.25
N ASN A 211 -24.88 -22.76 19.14
CA ASN A 211 -25.97 -23.66 18.74
C ASN A 211 -25.47 -24.87 17.96
N LEU A 212 -24.18 -24.93 17.62
CA LEU A 212 -23.60 -26.04 16.86
C LEU A 212 -22.76 -26.93 17.77
N SER A 213 -22.98 -28.23 17.65
CA SER A 213 -22.08 -29.22 18.23
C SER A 213 -20.71 -29.21 17.52
N MET A 214 -19.67 -29.69 18.20
CA MET A 214 -18.32 -29.79 17.60
C MET A 214 -18.30 -30.57 16.27
N PRO A 215 -19.00 -31.72 16.11
CA PRO A 215 -19.07 -32.40 14.83
C PRO A 215 -19.73 -31.57 13.72
N GLU A 216 -20.77 -30.79 14.02
CA GLU A 216 -21.44 -29.92 13.05
C GLU A 216 -20.54 -28.75 12.63
N LYS A 217 -19.83 -28.13 13.58
CA LYS A 217 -18.82 -27.10 13.29
C LYS A 217 -17.74 -27.64 12.35
N ALA A 218 -17.18 -28.81 12.66
CA ALA A 218 -16.16 -29.45 11.84
C ALA A 218 -16.67 -29.77 10.42
N HIS A 219 -17.90 -30.29 10.29
CA HIS A 219 -18.50 -30.57 9.00
C HIS A 219 -18.69 -29.29 8.17
N LYS A 220 -19.25 -28.24 8.76
CA LYS A 220 -19.45 -26.95 8.07
C LYS A 220 -18.12 -26.30 7.67
N ALA A 221 -17.11 -26.36 8.54
CA ALA A 221 -15.77 -25.85 8.23
C ALA A 221 -15.14 -26.60 7.05
N LEU A 222 -15.25 -27.93 7.01
CA LEU A 222 -14.77 -28.73 5.89
C LEU A 222 -15.47 -28.37 4.57
N MET A 223 -16.80 -28.22 4.59
CA MET A 223 -17.57 -27.78 3.41
C MET A 223 -17.13 -26.40 2.92
N LEU A 224 -16.88 -25.47 3.85
CA LEU A 224 -16.39 -24.13 3.51
C LEU A 224 -14.99 -24.19 2.87
N MET A 225 -14.07 -25.01 3.39
CA MET A 225 -12.74 -25.17 2.80
C MET A 225 -12.78 -25.84 1.42
N GLN A 226 -13.68 -26.82 1.22
CA GLN A 226 -13.84 -27.49 -0.07
C GLN A 226 -14.42 -26.57 -1.16
N ALA A 227 -15.24 -25.59 -0.76
CA ALA A 227 -15.76 -24.57 -1.68
C ALA A 227 -14.71 -23.55 -2.13
N HIS A 228 -13.53 -23.54 -1.51
CA HIS A 228 -12.41 -22.61 -1.77
C HIS A 228 -11.09 -23.36 -2.02
N PRO A 229 -11.00 -24.20 -3.08
CA PRO A 229 -9.83 -25.04 -3.36
C PRO A 229 -8.55 -24.24 -3.62
N GLU A 230 -8.65 -22.99 -4.05
CA GLU A 230 -7.54 -22.07 -4.27
C GLU A 230 -6.70 -21.83 -3.00
N LEU A 231 -7.26 -22.06 -1.81
CA LEU A 231 -6.59 -21.91 -0.52
C LEU A 231 -6.00 -23.21 0.01
N ALA A 232 -6.39 -24.37 -0.55
CA ALA A 232 -5.82 -25.67 -0.19
C ALA A 232 -4.34 -25.79 -0.63
N GLY A 233 -3.92 -25.00 -1.63
CA GLY A 233 -2.55 -24.95 -2.14
C GLY A 233 -1.54 -24.17 -1.27
N ILE A 234 -1.97 -23.55 -0.17
CA ILE A 234 -1.07 -22.91 0.82
C ILE A 234 -0.32 -23.98 1.65
N ASN A 235 -0.88 -25.19 1.75
CA ASN A 235 -0.29 -26.34 2.44
C ASN A 235 0.30 -27.38 1.48
N ASP A 236 0.52 -27.08 0.20
CA ASP A 236 1.25 -28.00 -0.69
C ASP A 236 2.75 -27.98 -0.33
N PRO A 237 3.29 -29.05 0.29
CA PRO A 237 4.71 -29.10 0.67
C PRO A 237 5.66 -29.05 -0.53
N LYS A 238 5.15 -29.12 -1.77
CA LYS A 238 5.95 -29.04 -3.00
C LYS A 238 6.12 -27.61 -3.55
N ARG A 239 5.53 -26.60 -2.89
CA ARG A 239 5.57 -25.19 -3.35
C ARG A 239 6.66 -24.35 -2.68
N ASN A 240 7.55 -24.95 -1.88
CA ASN A 240 8.72 -24.31 -1.26
C ASN A 240 10.02 -24.90 -1.78
#